data_AF-A0A9D9LHG3-F1
#
_entry.id   AF-A0A9D9LHG3-F1
#
_cell.length_a   1.000
_cell.length_b   1.000
_cell.length_c   1.000
_cell.angle_alpha   90.00
_cell.angle_beta   90.00
_cell.angle_gamma   90.00
#
_symmetry.space_group_name_H-M   'P 1'
#
loop_
_entity.id
_entity.type
_entity.pdbx_description
1 polymer ?
#
loop_
_entity_poly.entity_id
_entity_poly.type
_entity_poly.pdbx_seq_one_letter_code
_entity_poly.pdbx_strand_id
1 'polypeptide(L)'
;MSGIPGNPLGYARDVAEGNAPFTVLQLKKMTPDELRKMFSNINIVLREVRTTPAADRDIDGMRRRAHKLQRLSNAVLLLETHA
;
A
#
# COMPACT_ATOMS: atom_id res chain seq x y z
N MET A 1 -8.51 -6.89 19.24
CA MET A 1 -8.87 -7.26 17.86
C MET A 1 -7.66 -7.00 17.00
N SER A 2 -7.13 -8.04 16.34
CA SER A 2 -6.05 -7.98 15.35
C SER A 2 -6.37 -6.97 14.25
N GLY A 3 -5.40 -6.11 13.94
CA GLY A 3 -5.58 -4.86 13.20
C GLY A 3 -5.39 -4.94 11.68
N ILE A 4 -5.21 -6.13 11.08
CA ILE A 4 -5.20 -6.27 9.62
C ILE A 4 -6.59 -6.71 9.13
N PRO A 5 -7.27 -5.92 8.29
CA PRO A 5 -8.53 -6.34 7.67
C PRO A 5 -8.29 -7.51 6.71
N GLY A 6 -8.76 -8.70 7.04
CA GLY A 6 -8.70 -9.87 6.15
C GLY A 6 -7.28 -10.26 5.75
N ASN A 7 -7.04 -10.41 4.43
CA ASN A 7 -5.74 -10.79 3.87
C ASN A 7 -4.82 -9.55 3.72
N PRO A 8 -3.63 -9.52 4.36
CA PRO A 8 -2.68 -8.40 4.28
C PRO A 8 -2.31 -7.99 2.84
N LEU A 9 -2.16 -8.96 1.93
CA LEU A 9 -1.81 -8.69 0.54
C LEU A 9 -3.00 -8.07 -0.22
N GLY A 10 -4.21 -8.61 0.00
CA GLY A 10 -5.44 -8.07 -0.58
C GLY A 10 -5.66 -6.62 -0.13
N TYR A 11 -5.50 -6.38 1.16
CA TYR A 11 -5.59 -5.04 1.72
C TYR A 11 -4.54 -4.07 1.15
N ALA A 12 -3.29 -4.51 0.98
CA ALA A 12 -2.26 -3.69 0.33
C ALA A 12 -2.61 -3.34 -1.13
N ARG A 13 -3.25 -4.25 -1.86
CA ARG A 13 -3.79 -3.99 -3.21
C ARG A 13 -4.94 -3.00 -3.16
N ASP A 14 -5.86 -3.13 -2.21
CA ASP A 14 -6.96 -2.19 -2.05
C ASP A 14 -6.45 -0.77 -1.71
N VAL A 15 -5.40 -0.65 -0.91
CA VAL A 15 -4.71 0.63 -0.66
C VAL A 15 -4.09 1.18 -1.96
N ALA A 16 -3.46 0.32 -2.77
CA ALA A 16 -2.92 0.74 -4.06
C ALA A 16 -4.02 1.27 -4.98
N GLU A 17 -5.16 0.58 -5.10
CA GLU A 17 -6.29 1.00 -5.92
C GLU A 17 -7.02 2.23 -5.34
N GLY A 18 -6.88 2.49 -4.04
CA GLY A 18 -7.61 3.56 -3.34
C GLY A 18 -8.98 3.10 -2.83
N ASN A 19 -9.23 1.79 -2.79
CA ASN A 19 -10.45 1.17 -2.27
C ASN A 19 -10.43 1.03 -0.74
N ALA A 20 -9.24 1.04 -0.14
CA ALA A 20 -9.07 0.99 1.31
C ALA A 20 -8.21 2.16 1.81
N PRO A 21 -8.61 2.83 2.89
CA PRO A 21 -7.79 3.87 3.50
C PRO A 21 -6.63 3.23 4.28
N PHE A 22 -5.45 3.86 4.27
CA PHE A 22 -4.32 3.49 5.14
C PHE A 22 -3.96 4.68 6.02
N THR A 23 -4.34 4.61 7.30
CA THR A 23 -4.31 5.78 8.20
C THR A 23 -3.56 5.51 9.50
N VAL A 24 -3.07 6.58 10.14
CA VAL A 24 -2.40 6.51 11.46
C VAL A 24 -3.28 5.87 12.53
N LEU A 25 -4.60 6.10 12.49
CA LEU A 25 -5.53 5.50 13.45
C LEU A 25 -5.62 3.97 13.31
N GLN A 26 -5.48 3.44 12.10
CA GLN A 26 -5.39 1.99 11.88
C GLN A 26 -4.05 1.44 12.39
N LEU A 27 -2.94 2.13 12.12
CA LEU A 27 -1.62 1.71 12.59
C LEU A 27 -1.59 1.53 14.11
N LYS A 28 -2.17 2.48 14.86
CA LYS A 28 -2.28 2.42 16.32
C LYS A 28 -3.07 1.21 16.86
N LYS A 29 -3.88 0.56 16.02
CA LYS A 29 -4.65 -0.64 16.37
C LYS A 29 -3.95 -1.94 15.99
N MET A 30 -2.83 -1.87 15.27
CA MET A 30 -2.05 -3.03 14.84
C MET A 30 -0.98 -3.37 15.87
N THR A 31 -0.75 -4.66 16.05
CA THR A 31 0.41 -5.16 16.81
C THR A 31 1.71 -4.94 16.04
N PRO A 32 2.89 -4.95 16.69
CA PRO A 32 4.17 -4.85 16.00
C PRO A 32 4.39 -5.91 14.91
N ASP A 33 3.89 -7.14 15.13
CA ASP A 33 3.93 -8.20 14.11
C ASP A 33 3.06 -7.89 12.90
N GLU A 34 1.89 -7.31 13.12
CA GLU A 34 0.99 -6.88 12.05
C GLU A 34 1.56 -5.72 11.25
N LEU A 35 2.20 -4.76 11.91
CA LEU A 35 2.91 -3.66 11.25
C LEU A 35 4.03 -4.18 10.34
N ARG A 36 4.84 -5.13 10.82
CA ARG A 36 5.89 -5.79 10.01
C ARG A 36 5.31 -6.54 8.81
N LYS A 37 4.21 -7.27 9.02
CA LYS A 37 3.48 -7.96 7.94
C LYS A 37 2.96 -6.97 6.91
N MET A 38 2.35 -5.87 7.34
CA MET A 38 1.84 -4.84 6.43
C MET A 38 2.95 -4.15 5.65
N PHE A 39 4.06 -3.81 6.29
CA PHE A 39 5.23 -3.25 5.63
C PHE A 39 5.74 -4.16 4.51
N SER A 40 5.85 -5.47 4.78
CA SER A 40 6.29 -6.45 3.79
C SER A 40 5.31 -6.53 2.60
N ASN A 41 4.01 -6.60 2.87
CA ASN A 41 2.99 -6.72 1.82
C ASN A 41 2.84 -5.45 0.97
N ILE A 42 2.93 -4.26 1.58
CA ILE A 42 2.93 -2.99 0.84
C ILE A 42 4.15 -2.91 -0.09
N ASN A 43 5.33 -3.35 0.37
CA ASN A 43 6.52 -3.38 -0.48
C ASN A 43 6.42 -4.37 -1.64
N ILE A 44 5.75 -5.51 -1.45
CA ILE A 44 5.44 -6.45 -2.55
C ILE A 44 4.61 -5.73 -3.62
N VAL A 45 3.48 -5.12 -3.24
CA VAL A 45 2.59 -4.42 -4.19
C VAL A 45 3.28 -3.21 -4.83
N LEU A 46 4.09 -2.47 -4.06
CA LEU A 46 4.89 -1.36 -4.58
C LEU A 46 5.86 -1.82 -5.68
N ARG A 47 6.51 -2.97 -5.47
CA ARG A 47 7.38 -3.58 -6.48
C ARG A 47 6.58 -3.99 -7.71
N GLU A 48 5.44 -4.68 -7.53
CA GLU A 48 4.54 -5.06 -8.64
C GLU A 48 4.19 -3.84 -9.50
N VAL A 49 3.68 -2.76 -8.90
CA VAL A 49 3.30 -1.53 -9.61
C VAL A 49 4.50 -0.87 -10.30
N ARG A 50 5.69 -0.89 -9.69
CA ARG A 50 6.91 -0.37 -10.31
C ARG A 50 7.29 -1.17 -11.55
N THR A 51 7.16 -2.49 -11.51
CA THR A 51 7.53 -3.39 -12.62
C THR A 51 6.47 -3.48 -13.71
N THR A 52 5.22 -3.12 -13.45
CA THR A 52 4.17 -3.08 -14.47
C THR A 52 4.43 -1.92 -15.44
N PRO A 53 4.75 -2.18 -16.71
CA PRO A 53 4.90 -1.14 -17.70
C PRO A 53 3.53 -0.52 -18.02
N ALA A 54 3.49 0.80 -18.16
CA ALA A 54 2.38 1.46 -18.84
C ALA A 54 2.66 1.42 -20.34
N ALA A 55 1.63 1.20 -21.16
CA ALA A 55 1.78 1.26 -22.60
C ALA A 55 2.20 2.67 -23.03
N ASP A 56 3.08 2.76 -24.03
CA ASP A 56 3.48 4.05 -24.59
C ASP A 56 2.24 4.78 -25.10
N ARG A 57 2.08 6.05 -24.70
CA ARG A 57 0.94 6.93 -25.01
C ARG A 57 -0.36 6.66 -24.22
N ASP A 58 -0.38 5.70 -23.29
CA ASP A 58 -1.49 5.57 -22.33
C ASP A 58 -1.30 6.56 -21.16
N ILE A 59 -1.61 7.84 -21.41
CA ILE A 59 -1.48 8.93 -20.42
C ILE A 59 -2.29 8.59 -19.15
N ASP A 60 -3.48 8.03 -19.32
CA ASP A 60 -4.34 7.66 -18.20
C ASP A 60 -3.76 6.49 -17.41
N GLY A 61 -3.19 5.49 -18.08
CA GLY A 61 -2.47 4.38 -17.45
C GLY A 61 -1.26 4.84 -16.67
N MET A 62 -0.47 5.76 -17.23
CA MET A 62 0.65 6.40 -16.55
C MET A 62 0.19 7.15 -15.29
N ARG A 63 -0.91 7.91 -15.39
CA ARG A 63 -1.49 8.64 -14.26
C ARG A 63 -2.02 7.71 -13.17
N ARG A 64 -2.76 6.66 -13.54
CA ARG A 64 -3.22 5.62 -12.62
C ARG A 64 -2.04 4.99 -11.88
N ARG A 65 -0.98 4.60 -12.60
CA ARG A 65 0.24 4.05 -12.00
C ARG A 65 0.89 5.03 -11.03
N ALA A 66 1.01 6.31 -11.40
CA ALA A 66 1.57 7.34 -10.53
C ALA A 66 0.78 7.47 -9.22
N HIS A 67 -0.55 7.47 -9.27
CA HIS A 67 -1.38 7.51 -8.07
C HIS A 67 -1.23 6.27 -7.18
N LYS A 68 -1.13 5.07 -7.78
CA LYS A 68 -0.86 3.83 -7.02
C LYS A 68 0.49 3.93 -6.28
N LEU A 69 1.53 4.37 -7.00
CA LEU A 69 2.87 4.55 -6.41
C LEU A 69 2.86 5.58 -5.28
N GLN A 70 2.17 6.71 -5.46
CA GLN A 70 2.05 7.74 -4.45
C GLN A 70 1.39 7.20 -3.17
N ARG A 71 0.25 6.50 -3.29
CA ARG A 71 -0.45 5.91 -2.14
C ARG A 71 0.40 4.90 -1.40
N LEU A 72 1.04 3.98 -2.12
CA LEU A 72 1.91 2.96 -1.52
C LEU A 72 3.15 3.58 -0.87
N SER A 73 3.77 4.59 -1.48
CA SER A 73 4.93 5.27 -0.91
C SER A 73 4.56 6.03 0.36
N ASN A 74 3.40 6.69 0.38
CA ASN A 74 2.88 7.32 1.59
C ASN A 74 2.58 6.28 2.69
N ALA A 75 2.06 5.11 2.34
CA ALA A 75 1.80 4.05 3.30
C ALA A 75 3.09 3.48 3.92
N VAL A 76 4.16 3.32 3.12
CA VAL A 76 5.50 2.97 3.61
C VAL A 76 6.02 4.04 4.58
N LEU A 77 5.97 5.31 4.18
CA LEU A 77 6.41 6.42 5.03
C LEU A 77 5.64 6.46 6.37
N LEU A 78 4.34 6.22 6.35
CA LEU A 78 3.53 6.17 7.57
C LEU A 78 3.94 5.01 8.48
N LEU A 79 4.30 3.85 7.92
CA LEU A 79 4.78 2.71 8.70
C LEU A 79 6.16 2.97 9.31
N GLU A 80 7.07 3.58 8.54
CA GLU A 80 8.42 3.90 8.99
C GLU A 80 8.44 4.99 10.06
N THR A 81 7.55 5.98 9.97
CA THR A 81 7.45 7.06 10.96
C THR A 81 6.62 6.68 12.20
N HIS A 82 5.86 5.59 12.13
CA HIS A 82 5.11 5.06 13.28
C HIS A 82 5.94 4.09 14.15
N ALA A 83 6.98 3.49 13.58
CA ALA A 83 7.86 2.51 14.23
C ALA A 83 8.67 3.11 15.40
#